data_AF-A0A8J7ZXE4-F1
#
_entry.id   AF-A0A8J7ZXE4-F1
#
_cell.length_a   1.000
_cell.length_b   1.000
_cell.length_c   1.000
_cell.angle_alpha   90.00
_cell.angle_beta   90.00
_cell.angle_gamma   90.00
#
_symmetry.space_group_name_H-M   'P 1'
#
loop_
_entity.id
_entity.type
_entity.pdbx_description
1 polymer ?
#
loop_
_entity_poly.entity_id
_entity_poly.type
_entity_poly.pdbx_seq_one_letter_code
_entity_poly.pdbx_strand_id
1 'polypeptide(L)'
;MDDIDPDAQPSMSVHEATQKVLRTDLAIGIGGAVLGYAEAGTALFDVLPVVVGFGLLTGIAVAVVEHDAVPGVYPEVAALASFVVLAGAVAGLVTLSDAPITLVLAAVLSGFGVGVIGNRVLYGIAFDVPAYRLTQVREQS
;
A
#
# COMPACT_ATOMS: atom_id res chain seq x y z
N MET A 1 -38.55 0.09 -7.72
CA MET A 1 -37.83 -0.64 -8.79
C MET A 1 -36.99 0.43 -9.44
N ASP A 2 -35.74 0.54 -8.99
CA ASP A 2 -34.80 1.54 -9.48
C ASP A 2 -34.50 1.23 -10.95
N ASP A 3 -34.81 2.21 -11.81
CA ASP A 3 -34.34 2.26 -13.19
C ASP A 3 -32.81 2.38 -13.16
N ILE A 4 -32.11 1.25 -13.04
CA ILE A 4 -30.71 1.17 -13.40
C ILE A 4 -30.69 1.19 -14.92
N ASP A 5 -30.48 2.37 -15.49
CA ASP A 5 -30.22 2.56 -16.91
C ASP A 5 -28.97 1.75 -17.29
N PRO A 6 -29.10 0.66 -18.07
CA PRO A 6 -27.99 -0.20 -18.45
C PRO A 6 -27.00 0.52 -19.39
N ASP A 7 -27.36 1.70 -19.90
CA ASP A 7 -26.55 2.54 -20.77
C ASP A 7 -25.98 3.78 -20.06
N ALA A 8 -26.15 3.90 -18.73
CA ALA A 8 -25.48 4.92 -17.93
C ALA A 8 -23.96 4.73 -18.04
N GLN A 9 -23.34 5.53 -18.91
CA GLN A 9 -21.89 5.57 -19.02
C GLN A 9 -21.31 5.80 -17.62
N PRO A 10 -20.30 5.03 -17.19
CA PRO A 10 -19.68 5.25 -15.90
C PRO A 10 -19.27 6.73 -15.82
N SER A 11 -19.72 7.42 -14.77
CA SER A 11 -19.51 8.87 -14.56
C SER A 11 -18.04 9.29 -14.68
N MET A 12 -17.12 8.32 -14.53
CA MET A 12 -15.69 8.47 -14.62
C MET A 12 -15.06 7.44 -15.57
N SER A 13 -14.24 7.95 -16.51
CA SER A 13 -13.50 7.11 -17.46
C SER A 13 -12.50 6.17 -16.75
N VAL A 14 -12.10 5.06 -17.40
CA VAL A 14 -11.08 4.13 -16.87
C VAL A 14 -9.79 4.87 -16.54
N HIS A 15 -9.39 5.80 -17.42
CA HIS A 15 -8.17 6.57 -17.27
C HIS A 15 -8.21 7.49 -16.04
N GLU A 16 -9.34 8.17 -15.84
CA GLU A 16 -9.52 9.09 -14.71
C GLU A 16 -9.60 8.34 -13.37
N ALA A 17 -10.30 7.20 -13.33
CA ALA A 17 -10.33 6.33 -12.16
C ALA A 17 -8.93 5.80 -11.81
N THR A 18 -8.17 5.38 -12.82
CA THR A 18 -6.77 4.93 -12.67
C THR A 18 -5.90 6.04 -12.10
N GLN A 19 -6.01 7.26 -12.63
CA GLN A 19 -5.21 8.40 -12.17
C GLN A 19 -5.54 8.80 -10.72
N LYS A 20 -6.80 8.72 -10.32
CA LYS A 20 -7.25 9.02 -8.95
C LYS A 20 -6.70 8.00 -7.93
N VAL A 21 -6.72 6.71 -8.27
CA VAL A 21 -6.09 5.64 -7.46
C VAL A 21 -4.59 5.89 -7.34
N LEU A 22 -3.89 6.05 -8.47
CA LEU A 22 -2.43 6.23 -8.48
C LEU A 22 -1.99 7.47 -7.69
N ARG A 23 -2.69 8.60 -7.80
CA ARG A 23 -2.35 9.82 -7.03
C ARG A 23 -2.49 9.61 -5.53
N THR A 24 -3.56 8.96 -5.10
CA THR A 24 -3.84 8.74 -3.67
C THR A 24 -2.78 7.81 -3.08
N ASP A 25 -2.53 6.69 -3.74
CA ASP A 25 -1.54 5.72 -3.27
C ASP A 25 -0.11 6.26 -3.34
N LEU A 26 0.22 7.05 -4.36
CA LEU A 26 1.52 7.70 -4.46
C LEU A 26 1.70 8.76 -3.36
N ALA A 27 0.65 9.52 -3.01
CA ALA A 27 0.71 10.46 -1.89
C ALA A 27 0.95 9.74 -0.56
N ILE A 28 0.28 8.61 -0.31
CA ILE A 28 0.50 7.77 0.87
C ILE A 28 1.94 7.23 0.89
N GLY A 29 2.39 6.69 -0.24
CA GLY A 29 3.73 6.13 -0.37
C GLY A 29 4.83 7.16 -0.18
N ILE A 30 4.72 8.32 -0.82
CA ILE A 30 5.67 9.44 -0.66
C ILE A 30 5.63 9.96 0.77
N GLY A 31 4.44 10.13 1.36
CA GLY A 31 4.28 10.57 2.73
C GLY A 31 5.02 9.66 3.71
N GLY A 32 4.81 8.35 3.63
CA GLY A 32 5.53 7.38 4.47
C GLY A 32 7.05 7.41 4.24
N ALA A 33 7.48 7.40 2.97
CA ALA A 33 8.89 7.39 2.63
C ALA A 33 9.64 8.63 3.14
N VAL A 34 9.07 9.81 2.90
CA VAL A 34 9.64 11.11 3.27
C VAL A 34 9.60 11.32 4.78
N LEU A 35 8.51 10.97 5.46
CA LEU A 35 8.43 11.10 6.92
C LEU A 35 9.46 10.20 7.61
N GLY A 36 9.59 8.94 7.20
CA GLY A 36 10.63 8.07 7.76
C GLY A 36 12.05 8.59 7.49
N TYR A 37 12.29 9.15 6.31
CA TYR A 37 13.58 9.79 6.01
C TYR A 37 13.82 11.07 6.79
N ALA A 38 12.78 11.88 7.03
CA ALA A 38 12.90 13.10 7.82
C ALA A 38 13.27 12.81 9.28
N GLU A 39 12.76 11.70 9.83
CA GLU A 39 13.01 11.30 11.23
C GLU A 39 14.40 10.68 11.44
N ALA A 40 14.91 9.87 10.49
CA ALA A 40 16.16 9.13 10.66
C ALA A 40 17.30 9.56 9.73
N GLY A 41 17.02 10.32 8.68
CA GLY A 41 18.00 10.78 7.70
C GLY A 41 18.88 9.65 7.16
N THR A 42 20.19 9.86 7.16
CA THR A 42 21.15 8.86 6.69
C THR A 42 21.30 7.66 7.62
N ALA A 43 20.82 7.71 8.86
CA ALA A 43 20.88 6.54 9.76
C ALA A 43 19.99 5.39 9.25
N LEU A 44 19.07 5.65 8.32
CA LEU A 44 18.31 4.60 7.63
C LEU A 44 19.21 3.62 6.87
N PHE A 45 20.40 4.03 6.46
CA PHE A 45 21.35 3.14 5.79
C PHE A 45 21.91 2.08 6.75
N ASP A 46 21.97 2.35 8.04
CA ASP A 46 22.42 1.40 9.06
C ASP A 46 21.37 0.31 9.32
N VAL A 47 20.11 0.58 9.00
CA VAL A 47 18.97 -0.34 9.12
C VAL A 47 18.31 -0.63 7.77
N LEU A 48 19.08 -0.55 6.69
CA LEU A 48 18.58 -0.78 5.32
C LEU A 48 17.85 -2.12 5.14
N PRO A 49 18.27 -3.24 5.77
CA PRO A 49 17.52 -4.49 5.70
C PRO A 49 16.09 -4.38 6.23
N VAL A 50 15.85 -3.54 7.25
CA VAL A 50 14.51 -3.28 7.79
C VAL A 50 13.66 -2.53 6.77
N VAL A 51 14.21 -1.48 6.16
CA VAL A 51 13.54 -0.69 5.11
C VAL A 51 13.15 -1.59 3.94
N VAL A 52 14.08 -2.41 3.46
CA VAL A 52 13.83 -3.36 2.35
C VAL A 52 12.79 -4.41 2.75
N GLY A 53 12.94 -5.02 3.93
CA GLY A 53 12.03 -6.05 4.43
C GLY A 53 10.60 -5.54 4.55
N PHE A 54 10.40 -4.38 5.18
CA PHE A 54 9.08 -3.77 5.29
C PHE A 54 8.54 -3.26 3.95
N GLY A 55 9.39 -2.80 3.04
CA GLY A 55 8.97 -2.46 1.67
C GLY A 55 8.44 -3.67 0.92
N LEU A 56 9.13 -4.80 0.98
CA LEU A 56 8.69 -6.05 0.35
C LEU A 56 7.40 -6.57 0.98
N LEU A 57 7.33 -6.63 2.32
CA LEU A 57 6.12 -7.07 3.03
C LEU A 57 4.92 -6.18 2.71
N THR A 58 5.11 -4.87 2.68
CA THR A 58 4.05 -3.92 2.32
C THR A 58 3.62 -4.12 0.87
N GLY A 59 4.56 -4.23 -0.07
CA GLY A 59 4.25 -4.46 -1.48
C GLY A 59 3.46 -5.75 -1.70
N ILE A 60 3.88 -6.85 -1.06
CA ILE A 60 3.17 -8.13 -1.11
C ILE A 60 1.77 -8.01 -0.49
N ALA A 61 1.64 -7.39 0.69
CA ALA A 61 0.36 -7.20 1.35
C ALA A 61 -0.62 -6.42 0.46
N VAL A 62 -0.16 -5.32 -0.15
CA VAL A 62 -0.98 -4.53 -1.07
C VAL A 62 -1.37 -5.37 -2.29
N ALA A 63 -0.43 -6.09 -2.91
CA ALA A 63 -0.71 -6.95 -4.05
C ALA A 63 -1.72 -8.08 -3.71
N VAL A 64 -1.60 -8.71 -2.54
CA VAL A 64 -2.51 -9.78 -2.11
C VAL A 64 -3.94 -9.25 -1.94
N VAL A 65 -4.09 -8.10 -1.29
CA VAL A 65 -5.38 -7.43 -1.12
C VAL A 65 -5.95 -6.99 -2.48
N GLU A 66 -5.08 -6.64 -3.42
CA GLU A 66 -5.46 -6.11 -4.72
C GLU A 66 -5.85 -7.15 -5.76
N HIS A 67 -5.26 -8.32 -5.71
CA HIS A 67 -5.45 -9.31 -6.75
C HIS A 67 -6.38 -10.45 -6.34
N ASP A 68 -7.15 -10.27 -5.26
CA ASP A 68 -7.98 -11.32 -4.65
C ASP A 68 -7.20 -12.64 -4.59
N ALA A 69 -5.93 -12.54 -4.14
CA ALA A 69 -4.96 -13.61 -4.30
C ALA A 69 -5.31 -14.85 -3.46
N VAL A 70 -6.31 -14.74 -2.58
CA VAL A 70 -6.84 -15.84 -1.78
C VAL A 70 -8.30 -16.08 -2.19
N PRO A 71 -8.55 -17.02 -3.12
CA PRO A 71 -9.90 -17.34 -3.57
C PRO A 71 -10.84 -17.67 -2.40
N GLY A 72 -11.95 -16.95 -2.30
CA GLY A 72 -12.98 -17.16 -1.27
C GLY A 72 -12.78 -16.36 0.02
N VAL A 73 -11.79 -15.47 0.10
CA VAL A 73 -11.61 -14.53 1.21
C VAL A 73 -11.96 -13.13 0.74
N TYR A 74 -12.86 -12.45 1.47
CA TYR A 74 -13.17 -11.06 1.19
C TYR A 74 -11.92 -10.17 1.31
N PRO A 75 -11.67 -9.23 0.38
CA PRO A 75 -10.49 -8.35 0.40
C PRO A 75 -10.28 -7.62 1.73
N GLU A 76 -11.36 -7.28 2.43
CA GLU A 76 -11.35 -6.65 3.75
C GLU A 76 -10.72 -7.55 4.82
N VAL A 77 -10.98 -8.86 4.75
CA VAL A 77 -10.42 -9.85 5.67
C VAL A 77 -8.93 -10.07 5.39
N ALA A 78 -8.55 -10.13 4.11
CA ALA A 78 -7.14 -10.21 3.71
C ALA A 78 -6.37 -8.95 4.13
N ALA A 79 -6.98 -7.78 4.03
CA ALA A 79 -6.40 -6.52 4.47
C ALA A 79 -6.22 -6.48 6.00
N LEU A 80 -7.24 -6.88 6.76
CA LEU A 80 -7.17 -6.95 8.21
C LEU A 80 -6.08 -7.94 8.68
N ALA A 81 -6.03 -9.13 8.07
CA ALA A 81 -5.00 -10.13 8.39
C ALA A 81 -3.59 -9.60 8.11
N SER A 82 -3.41 -8.94 6.95
CA SER A 82 -2.14 -8.31 6.59
C SER A 82 -1.75 -7.21 7.58
N PHE A 83 -2.71 -6.41 8.03
CA PHE A 83 -2.46 -5.36 9.03
C PHE A 83 -2.03 -5.95 10.38
N VAL A 84 -2.68 -7.02 10.85
CA VAL A 84 -2.31 -7.69 12.10
C VAL A 84 -0.91 -8.29 12.02
N VAL A 85 -0.57 -8.95 10.89
CA VAL A 85 0.78 -9.51 10.67
C VAL A 85 1.84 -8.41 10.64
N LEU A 86 1.58 -7.31 9.93
CA LEU A 86 2.48 -6.16 9.88
C LEU A 86 2.67 -5.53 11.27
N ALA A 87 1.60 -5.32 12.02
CA ALA A 87 1.67 -4.78 13.37
C ALA A 87 2.48 -5.70 14.31
N GLY A 88 2.29 -7.01 14.21
CA GLY A 88 3.07 -8.01 14.93
C GLY A 88 4.55 -8.00 14.55
N ALA A 89 4.86 -7.86 13.25
CA ALA A 89 6.24 -7.74 12.77
C ALA A 89 6.93 -6.49 13.28
N VAL A 90 6.23 -5.34 13.31
CA VAL A 90 6.77 -4.09 13.89
C VAL A 90 7.01 -4.26 15.39
N ALA A 91 6.03 -4.79 16.13
CA ALA A 91 6.16 -5.00 17.56
C ALA A 91 7.34 -5.93 17.88
N GLY A 92 7.44 -7.07 17.19
CA GLY A 92 8.56 -8.00 17.35
C GLY A 92 9.90 -7.37 17.02
N LEU A 93 9.98 -6.60 15.93
CA LEU A 93 11.20 -5.90 15.56
C LEU A 93 11.62 -4.87 16.61
N VAL A 94 10.69 -4.05 17.11
CA VAL A 94 10.97 -3.06 18.16
C VAL A 94 11.45 -3.74 19.44
N THR A 95 10.92 -4.91 19.79
CA THR A 95 11.33 -5.63 21.01
C THR A 95 12.67 -6.35 20.88
N LEU A 96 13.06 -6.76 19.67
CA LEU A 96 14.25 -7.57 19.42
C LEU A 96 15.44 -6.75 18.89
N SER A 97 15.20 -5.51 18.48
CA SER A 97 16.20 -4.65 17.87
C SER A 97 17.05 -3.95 18.94
N ASP A 98 18.37 -4.03 18.77
CA ASP A 98 19.34 -3.22 19.54
C ASP A 98 19.38 -1.75 19.09
N ALA A 99 18.82 -1.43 17.92
CA ALA A 99 18.75 -0.07 17.40
C ALA A 99 17.70 0.77 18.18
N PRO A 100 17.90 2.10 18.27
CA PRO A 100 16.92 3.00 18.89
C PRO A 100 15.53 2.82 18.28
N ILE A 101 14.49 2.79 19.14
CA ILE A 101 13.10 2.59 18.72
C ILE A 101 12.68 3.61 17.64
N THR A 102 13.12 4.86 17.77
CA THR A 102 12.86 5.92 16.78
C THR A 102 13.43 5.59 15.40
N LEU A 103 14.64 5.04 15.34
CA LEU A 103 15.28 4.61 14.10
C LEU A 103 14.54 3.42 13.48
N VAL A 104 14.12 2.45 14.30
CA VAL A 104 13.33 1.29 13.84
C VAL A 104 12.00 1.74 13.25
N LEU A 105 11.27 2.61 13.95
CA LEU A 105 9.97 3.11 13.47
C LEU A 105 10.11 3.95 12.19
N ALA A 106 11.15 4.79 12.11
CA ALA A 106 11.46 5.54 10.90
C ALA A 106 11.77 4.60 9.72
N ALA A 107 12.52 3.52 9.96
CA ALA A 107 12.83 2.52 8.93
C ALA A 107 11.60 1.74 8.47
N VAL A 108 10.71 1.36 9.40
CA VAL A 108 9.42 0.74 9.09
C VAL A 108 8.57 1.69 8.24
N LEU A 109 8.47 2.97 8.62
CA LEU A 109 7.67 3.96 7.92
C LEU A 109 8.22 4.25 6.51
N SER A 110 9.55 4.35 6.38
CA SER A 110 10.20 4.46 5.07
C SER A 110 9.99 3.21 4.22
N GLY A 111 10.13 2.02 4.81
CA GLY A 111 9.87 0.75 4.14
C GLY A 111 8.43 0.67 3.63
N PHE A 112 7.45 0.99 4.48
CA PHE A 112 6.04 1.09 4.09
C PHE A 112 5.84 1.99 2.87
N GLY A 113 6.39 3.22 2.92
CA GLY A 113 6.28 4.16 1.82
C GLY A 113 6.87 3.63 0.51
N VAL A 114 8.08 3.06 0.58
CA VAL A 114 8.76 2.44 -0.56
C VAL A 114 7.97 1.26 -1.11
N GLY A 115 7.38 0.43 -0.25
CA GLY A 115 6.56 -0.71 -0.66
C GLY A 115 5.31 -0.30 -1.41
N VAL A 116 4.60 0.73 -0.92
CA VAL A 116 3.43 1.30 -1.62
C VAL A 116 3.85 1.87 -2.99
N ILE A 117 4.91 2.68 -3.03
CA ILE A 117 5.41 3.24 -4.30
C ILE A 117 5.79 2.12 -5.28
N GLY A 118 6.55 1.13 -4.81
CA GLY A 118 6.99 -0.01 -5.62
C GLY A 118 5.82 -0.78 -6.21
N ASN A 119 4.79 -1.08 -5.41
CA ASN A 119 3.58 -1.74 -5.90
C ASN A 119 2.88 -0.89 -6.97
N ARG A 120 2.81 0.43 -6.81
CA ARG A 120 2.16 1.34 -7.78
C ARG A 120 2.94 1.53 -9.06
N VAL A 121 4.26 1.57 -8.99
CA VAL A 121 5.10 1.57 -10.18
C VAL A 121 4.87 0.28 -10.96
N LEU A 122 4.78 -0.87 -10.27
CA LEU A 122 4.49 -2.15 -10.90
C LEU A 122 3.09 -2.15 -11.54
N TYR A 123 2.04 -1.80 -10.80
CA TYR A 123 0.62 -1.85 -11.23
C TYR A 123 0.04 -0.54 -11.78
N GLY A 124 0.88 0.36 -12.27
CA GLY A 124 0.47 1.56 -12.99
C GLY A 124 1.33 1.86 -14.22
N ILE A 125 2.46 1.16 -14.37
CA ILE A 125 3.38 1.30 -15.51
C ILE A 125 3.62 -0.05 -16.19
N ALA A 126 3.92 -1.11 -15.41
CA ALA A 126 4.20 -2.43 -15.98
C ALA A 126 2.93 -3.30 -16.16
N PHE A 127 1.92 -3.11 -15.30
CA PHE A 127 0.65 -3.82 -15.30
C PHE A 127 -0.51 -2.87 -15.05
N ASP A 128 -1.72 -3.27 -15.46
CA ASP A 128 -2.95 -2.50 -15.25
C ASP A 128 -3.37 -2.49 -13.77
N VAL A 129 -4.02 -1.39 -13.35
CA VAL A 129 -4.65 -1.29 -12.03
C VAL A 129 -5.79 -2.32 -11.93
N PRO A 130 -5.90 -3.07 -10.83
CA PRO A 130 -6.98 -4.03 -10.62
C PRO A 130 -8.37 -3.44 -10.84
N ALA A 131 -9.22 -4.16 -11.59
CA ALA A 131 -10.55 -3.71 -11.98
C ALA A 131 -11.45 -3.34 -10.78
N TYR A 132 -11.32 -4.06 -9.66
CA TYR A 132 -12.13 -3.82 -8.46
C TYR A 132 -11.89 -2.42 -7.86
N ARG A 133 -10.66 -1.89 -7.88
CA ARG A 133 -10.32 -0.53 -7.41
C ARG A 133 -10.98 0.53 -8.29
N LEU A 134 -10.99 0.28 -9.59
CA LEU A 134 -11.60 1.19 -10.55
C LEU A 134 -13.12 1.25 -10.35
N THR A 135 -13.76 0.12 -10.08
CA THR A 135 -15.20 0.06 -9.76
C THR A 135 -15.50 0.81 -8.45
N GLN A 136 -14.75 0.56 -7.39
CA GLN A 136 -14.96 1.22 -6.10
C GLN A 136 -14.81 2.76 -6.19
N VAL A 137 -13.82 3.24 -6.93
CA VAL A 137 -13.61 4.69 -7.13
C VAL A 137 -14.73 5.34 -7.95
N ARG A 138 -15.35 4.59 -8.87
CA ARG A 138 -16.50 5.06 -9.65
C ARG A 138 -17.78 5.13 -8.83
N GLU A 139 -17.99 4.18 -7.92
CA GLU A 139 -19.16 4.14 -7.04
C GLU A 139 -19.14 5.22 -5.95
N GLN A 140 -17.94 5.69 -5.57
CA GLN A 140 -17.75 6.72 -4.53
C GLN A 140 -17.70 8.15 -5.08
N SER A 141 -17.96 8.36 -6.38
CA SER A 141 -17.81 9.64 -7.08
C SER A 141 -19.14 10.18 -7.57
#